data_AF-A0A192A7W2-F1
#
_entry.id   AF-A0A192A7W2-F1
#
_cell.length_a   1.000
_cell.length_b   1.000
_cell.length_c   1.000
_cell.angle_alpha   90.00
_cell.angle_beta   90.00
_cell.angle_gamma   90.00
#
_symmetry.space_group_name_H-M   'P 1'
#
loop_
_entity.id
_entity.type
_entity.pdbx_description
1 polymer ?
#
loop_
_entity_poly.entity_id
_entity_poly.type
_entity_poly.pdbx_seq_one_letter_code
_entity_poly.pdbx_strand_id
1 'polypeptide(L)'
;MKKLTLASLAVVALLSACGGGGDGSAAGNGGSDGTGTGTVGNQRTPVNPYTGQAAPGAKTTAVTGQVFNSGATAGATVTAYVLNADGTNGTVIGTATSAADGTFSMTLSQAPYDSASYVRFVATGGTYTSSADHTVQTNGTLELVTPYITTQFNNFVITSLTHVASQRMSQVASGGAAIATAYTTGAGMVLSLIGFTNAILPSDQSAGVNYLALVPGSSGDALSAYADALNSVEAYGVQYDLPSSVSVQVLAQSQLTGTASSTLPNGNAINIGQWQSGVFNPAAPYTLGQLEANGAPPPYAQMHQFMVWEYVIADCNSGNSAPYYARFPLQAGQPDLFTSGQCPTYKNYVNTIDGKVGTNNRSHVLVTTPGYVPQTVPVVGAGS
;
A
#
# COMPACT_ATOMS: atom_id res chain seq x y z
N MET A 1 11.15 8.28 -45.45
CA MET A 1 10.26 9.44 -45.64
C MET A 1 8.91 9.13 -44.99
N LYS A 2 8.47 9.98 -44.03
CA LYS A 2 7.09 10.40 -43.66
C LYS A 2 5.92 9.66 -44.36
N LYS A 3 4.78 9.25 -43.74
CA LYS A 3 3.95 9.67 -42.58
C LYS A 3 3.09 8.45 -42.14
N LEU A 4 2.80 8.13 -40.87
CA LEU A 4 1.96 8.75 -39.82
C LEU A 4 0.48 9.00 -40.18
N THR A 5 -0.43 8.24 -39.53
CA THR A 5 -1.74 8.72 -39.03
C THR A 5 -2.15 7.89 -37.81
N LEU A 6 -1.86 8.42 -36.62
CA LEU A 6 -2.50 8.08 -35.34
C LEU A 6 -3.82 8.88 -35.27
N ALA A 7 -4.92 8.24 -34.90
CA ALA A 7 -6.15 8.91 -34.53
C ALA A 7 -6.13 9.21 -33.02
N SER A 8 -6.23 10.49 -32.72
CA SER A 8 -6.30 11.15 -31.43
C SER A 8 -7.69 11.04 -30.79
N LEU A 9 -7.75 10.77 -29.48
CA LEU A 9 -8.84 11.26 -28.63
C LEU A 9 -8.26 12.20 -27.58
N ALA A 10 -8.55 13.49 -27.76
CA ALA A 10 -8.36 14.53 -26.77
C ALA A 10 -9.71 14.80 -26.11
N VAL A 11 -9.77 14.77 -24.77
CA VAL A 11 -10.85 15.38 -24.00
C VAL A 11 -10.20 16.47 -23.16
N VAL A 12 -10.39 17.71 -23.61
CA VAL A 12 -10.06 18.93 -22.88
C VAL A 12 -11.27 19.29 -22.02
N ALA A 13 -11.11 19.29 -20.71
CA ALA A 13 -12.06 19.90 -19.79
C ALA A 13 -11.71 21.40 -19.65
N LEU A 14 -12.63 22.26 -20.09
CA LEU A 14 -12.64 23.69 -19.78
C LEU A 14 -13.77 23.93 -18.77
N LEU A 15 -13.43 24.34 -17.55
CA LEU A 15 -14.32 25.14 -16.71
C LEU A 15 -13.54 26.34 -16.18
N SER A 16 -13.90 27.51 -16.71
CA SER A 16 -13.62 28.82 -16.13
C SER A 16 -14.92 29.39 -15.56
N ALA A 17 -14.80 29.96 -14.36
CA ALA A 17 -15.86 30.56 -13.55
C ALA A 17 -16.41 31.89 -14.13
N CYS A 18 -17.64 32.29 -13.74
CA CYS A 18 -17.96 33.56 -13.03
C CYS A 18 -19.48 33.87 -13.02
N GLY A 19 -19.98 34.37 -11.87
CA GLY A 19 -21.20 35.19 -11.69
C GLY A 19 -22.46 34.43 -11.24
N GLY A 20 -23.22 34.77 -10.20
CA GLY A 20 -23.27 35.93 -9.29
C GLY A 20 -24.73 36.31 -9.02
N GLY A 21 -25.13 36.47 -7.75
CA GLY A 21 -26.31 37.25 -7.33
C GLY A 21 -27.43 36.51 -6.59
N GLY A 22 -27.82 37.02 -5.40
CA GLY A 22 -29.08 36.68 -4.72
C GLY A 22 -29.08 36.89 -3.19
N ASP A 23 -29.45 38.10 -2.76
CA ASP A 23 -29.59 38.58 -1.37
C ASP A 23 -30.73 37.95 -0.57
N GLY A 24 -30.68 38.04 0.78
CA GLY A 24 -31.89 37.87 1.62
C GLY A 24 -31.74 37.56 3.12
N SER A 25 -31.31 38.55 3.91
CA SER A 25 -31.86 38.97 5.23
C SER A 25 -32.05 38.02 6.44
N ALA A 26 -31.23 38.28 7.47
CA ALA A 26 -31.57 38.66 8.87
C ALA A 26 -32.46 37.80 9.81
N ALA A 27 -31.84 37.32 10.90
CA ALA A 27 -32.19 37.48 12.33
C ALA A 27 -31.25 36.55 13.15
N GLY A 28 -30.63 36.86 14.28
CA GLY A 28 -30.81 37.89 15.30
C GLY A 28 -30.82 37.23 16.70
N ASN A 29 -29.84 37.61 17.54
CA ASN A 29 -29.67 37.39 19.00
C ASN A 29 -29.30 35.96 19.49
N GLY A 30 -28.42 35.76 20.48
CA GLY A 30 -27.72 36.66 21.42
C GLY A 30 -27.57 35.97 22.79
N GLY A 31 -26.41 36.08 23.45
CA GLY A 31 -26.24 35.69 24.86
C GLY A 31 -24.82 35.24 25.28
N SER A 32 -24.05 36.18 25.81
CA SER A 32 -22.81 36.05 26.61
C SER A 32 -23.13 35.54 28.04
N ASP A 33 -22.26 35.20 29.00
CA ASP A 33 -20.86 35.46 29.37
C ASP A 33 -20.38 34.34 30.32
N GLY A 34 -19.06 34.18 30.50
CA GLY A 34 -18.49 33.32 31.55
C GLY A 34 -16.96 33.30 31.55
N THR A 35 -16.37 34.38 32.03
CA THR A 35 -14.92 34.57 32.23
C THR A 35 -14.33 33.61 33.27
N GLY A 36 -13.34 32.83 32.85
CA GLY A 36 -12.49 32.02 33.71
C GLY A 36 -11.07 31.94 33.13
N THR A 37 -10.16 32.71 33.70
CA THR A 37 -8.74 32.75 33.34
C THR A 37 -8.04 31.45 33.74
N GLY A 38 -7.79 30.61 32.74
CA GLY A 38 -6.76 29.59 32.76
C GLY A 38 -6.35 29.37 31.32
N THR A 39 -5.07 29.60 30.98
CA THR A 39 -4.50 29.11 29.73
C THR A 39 -4.44 27.59 29.80
N VAL A 40 -5.57 26.94 29.51
CA VAL A 40 -5.64 25.53 29.20
C VAL A 40 -4.98 25.41 27.83
N GLY A 41 -3.81 24.79 27.76
CA GLY A 41 -3.22 24.43 26.47
C GLY A 41 -4.29 23.71 25.65
N ASN A 42 -4.56 24.19 24.44
CA ASN A 42 -5.59 23.63 23.56
C ASN A 42 -5.28 22.15 23.30
N GLN A 43 -5.81 21.26 24.15
CA GLN A 43 -5.61 19.83 24.03
C GLN A 43 -6.43 19.39 22.82
N ARG A 44 -5.78 19.25 21.65
CA ARG A 44 -6.45 18.91 20.41
C ARG A 44 -7.02 17.50 20.51
N THR A 45 -8.32 17.31 20.37
CA THR A 45 -8.93 15.98 20.30
C THR A 45 -8.47 15.29 19.01
N PRO A 46 -8.10 14.00 19.03
CA PRO A 46 -7.83 13.24 17.81
C PRO A 46 -9.06 13.27 16.91
N VAL A 47 -8.88 13.43 15.59
CA VAL A 47 -10.00 13.50 14.62
C VAL A 47 -9.75 12.49 13.50
N ASN A 48 -10.82 11.81 13.08
CA ASN A 48 -10.78 10.94 11.91
C ASN A 48 -10.85 11.77 10.62
N PRO A 49 -9.86 11.67 9.72
CA PRO A 49 -9.79 12.51 8.53
C PRO A 49 -10.88 12.25 7.50
N TYR A 50 -11.55 11.09 7.55
CA TYR A 50 -12.65 10.78 6.62
C TYR A 50 -13.99 11.31 7.10
N THR A 51 -14.23 11.34 8.40
CA THR A 51 -15.54 11.71 8.97
C THR A 51 -15.55 13.10 9.60
N GLY A 52 -14.38 13.66 9.91
CA GLY A 52 -14.24 14.91 10.68
C GLY A 52 -14.65 14.78 12.14
N GLN A 53 -15.04 13.58 12.60
CA GLN A 53 -15.47 13.31 13.96
C GLN A 53 -14.28 12.99 14.87
N ALA A 54 -14.47 13.13 16.18
CA ALA A 54 -13.48 12.70 17.16
C ALA A 54 -13.13 11.22 16.97
N ALA A 55 -11.84 10.87 17.04
CA ALA A 55 -11.42 9.49 16.97
C ALA A 55 -11.93 8.73 18.21
N PRO A 56 -12.31 7.45 18.07
CA PRO A 56 -12.81 6.66 19.19
C PRO A 56 -11.70 6.37 20.22
N GLY A 57 -12.06 6.30 21.50
CA GLY A 57 -11.15 6.00 22.60
C GLY A 57 -10.36 7.20 23.14
N ALA A 58 -9.66 6.99 24.24
CA ALA A 58 -8.81 8.02 24.85
C ALA A 58 -7.43 8.06 24.18
N LYS A 59 -6.73 9.20 24.27
CA LYS A 59 -5.33 9.30 23.83
C LYS A 59 -4.46 8.28 24.60
N THR A 60 -3.51 7.66 23.91
CA THR A 60 -2.57 6.71 24.53
C THR A 60 -1.17 6.86 23.92
N THR A 61 -0.16 6.43 24.67
CA THR A 61 1.22 6.28 24.21
C THR A 61 1.61 4.82 23.98
N ALA A 62 0.76 3.87 24.39
CA ALA A 62 1.01 2.45 24.16
C ALA A 62 0.64 2.08 22.73
N VAL A 63 1.60 1.49 22.00
CA VAL A 63 1.45 1.04 20.63
C VAL A 63 1.86 -0.42 20.53
N THR A 64 1.08 -1.20 19.81
CA THR A 64 1.40 -2.54 19.37
C THR A 64 1.34 -2.59 17.85
N GLY A 65 1.89 -3.63 17.25
CA GLY A 65 1.78 -3.80 15.82
C GLY A 65 2.52 -5.00 15.28
N GLN A 66 2.57 -5.07 13.96
CA GLN A 66 3.29 -6.09 13.21
C GLN A 66 3.99 -5.45 12.01
N VAL A 67 5.18 -5.92 11.68
CA VAL A 67 5.82 -5.66 10.38
C VAL A 67 5.55 -6.87 9.50
N PHE A 68 4.85 -6.66 8.38
CA PHE A 68 4.38 -7.72 7.51
C PHE A 68 4.51 -7.29 6.06
N ASN A 69 5.42 -7.89 5.29
CA ASN A 69 5.49 -7.62 3.85
C ASN A 69 4.50 -8.54 3.13
N SER A 70 4.93 -9.71 2.64
CA SER A 70 4.03 -10.84 2.34
C SER A 70 4.10 -11.96 3.38
N GLY A 71 4.91 -11.74 4.41
CA GLY A 71 5.06 -12.57 5.59
C GLY A 71 5.56 -11.73 6.76
N ALA A 72 5.54 -12.31 7.95
CA ALA A 72 6.02 -11.66 9.16
C ALA A 72 7.53 -11.33 9.07
N THR A 73 7.88 -10.07 9.32
CA THR A 73 9.26 -9.59 9.26
C THR A 73 9.89 -9.58 10.64
N ALA A 74 10.84 -10.48 10.87
CA ALA A 74 11.59 -10.57 12.11
C ALA A 74 12.79 -9.63 12.14
N GLY A 75 13.04 -9.00 13.30
CA GLY A 75 14.25 -8.21 13.54
C GLY A 75 14.30 -6.84 12.87
N ALA A 76 13.20 -6.38 12.25
CA ALA A 76 13.09 -5.01 11.76
C ALA A 76 13.07 -4.01 12.93
N THR A 77 13.79 -2.90 12.80
CA THR A 77 13.73 -1.78 13.74
C THR A 77 12.59 -0.85 13.34
N VAL A 78 11.61 -0.68 14.22
CA VAL A 78 10.46 0.21 14.03
C VAL A 78 10.70 1.51 14.78
N THR A 79 10.70 2.63 14.08
CA THR A 79 10.85 3.98 14.67
C THR A 79 9.59 4.81 14.41
N ALA A 80 9.06 5.43 15.47
CA ALA A 80 7.91 6.32 15.38
C ALA A 80 8.37 7.79 15.33
N TYR A 81 7.82 8.55 14.38
CA TYR A 81 8.10 9.96 14.17
C TYR A 81 6.81 10.76 14.24
N VAL A 82 6.86 11.94 14.87
CA VAL A 82 5.87 13.00 14.60
C VAL A 82 6.04 13.41 13.14
N LEU A 83 4.94 13.51 12.39
CA LEU A 83 5.00 13.93 11.00
C LEU A 83 4.98 15.46 10.90
N ASN A 84 5.90 16.02 10.11
CA ASN A 84 5.91 17.45 9.79
C ASN A 84 4.79 17.81 8.81
N ALA A 85 4.45 19.09 8.69
CA ALA A 85 3.38 19.57 7.81
C ALA A 85 3.66 19.35 6.32
N ASP A 86 4.92 19.20 5.93
CA ASP A 86 5.37 18.89 4.55
C ASP A 86 5.42 17.38 4.26
N GLY A 87 5.02 16.54 5.22
CA GLY A 87 5.06 15.08 5.12
C GLY A 87 6.43 14.46 5.36
N THR A 88 7.43 15.23 5.79
CA THR A 88 8.73 14.70 6.23
C THR A 88 8.68 14.19 7.67
N ASN A 89 9.68 13.40 8.05
CA ASN A 89 9.82 12.92 9.42
C ASN A 89 10.28 14.05 10.35
N GLY A 90 9.55 14.28 11.42
CA GLY A 90 9.92 15.19 12.50
C GLY A 90 10.62 14.45 13.64
N THR A 91 10.30 14.82 14.88
CA THR A 91 10.92 14.26 16.09
C THR A 91 10.61 12.78 16.26
N VAL A 92 11.62 11.99 16.62
CA VAL A 92 11.46 10.59 17.04
C VAL A 92 10.75 10.54 18.39
N ILE A 93 9.70 9.73 18.49
CA ILE A 93 8.89 9.57 19.71
C ILE A 93 8.81 8.13 20.21
N GLY A 94 9.49 7.18 19.55
CA GLY A 94 9.59 5.82 20.04
C GLY A 94 10.37 4.90 19.10
N THR A 95 10.90 3.82 19.65
CA THR A 95 11.60 2.76 18.91
C THR A 95 11.25 1.39 19.48
N ALA A 96 11.22 0.38 18.61
CA ALA A 96 10.99 -1.02 18.95
C ALA A 96 11.68 -1.93 17.93
N THR A 97 11.81 -3.21 18.26
CA THR A 97 12.27 -4.24 17.31
C THR A 97 11.16 -5.28 17.18
N SER A 98 10.91 -5.71 15.94
CA SER A 98 9.95 -6.78 15.68
C SER A 98 10.50 -8.14 16.11
N ALA A 99 9.64 -8.91 16.77
CA ALA A 99 9.90 -10.28 17.18
C ALA A 99 9.85 -11.25 16.00
N ALA A 100 10.06 -12.55 16.25
CA ALA A 100 10.12 -13.58 15.22
C ALA A 100 8.81 -13.73 14.41
N ASP A 101 7.66 -13.42 15.03
CA ASP A 101 6.34 -13.38 14.41
C ASP A 101 6.01 -12.01 13.77
N GLY A 102 7.01 -11.12 13.69
CA GLY A 102 6.90 -9.78 13.16
C GLY A 102 6.24 -8.77 14.11
N THR A 103 5.75 -9.21 15.28
CA THR A 103 5.05 -8.32 16.22
C THR A 103 6.02 -7.37 16.92
N PHE A 104 5.56 -6.19 17.27
CA PHE A 104 6.30 -5.24 18.09
C PHE A 104 5.40 -4.57 19.13
N SER A 105 6.01 -4.10 20.21
CA SER A 105 5.37 -3.26 21.23
C SER A 105 6.26 -2.06 21.52
N MET A 106 5.65 -0.89 21.64
CA MET A 106 6.34 0.40 21.80
C MET A 106 5.56 1.26 22.80
N THR A 107 6.29 2.01 23.62
CA THR A 107 5.70 3.13 24.39
C THR A 107 6.26 4.43 23.85
N LEU A 108 5.38 5.33 23.42
CA LEU A 108 5.75 6.64 22.90
C LEU A 108 6.15 7.59 24.04
N SER A 109 7.13 8.44 23.79
CA SER A 109 7.58 9.47 24.74
C SER A 109 6.54 10.58 24.96
N GLN A 110 5.59 10.73 24.05
CA GLN A 110 4.47 11.68 24.14
C GLN A 110 3.25 11.15 23.40
N ALA A 111 2.06 11.58 23.83
CA ALA A 111 0.85 11.38 23.03
C ALA A 111 0.90 12.33 21.81
N PRO A 112 0.58 11.87 20.59
CA PRO A 112 0.85 12.66 19.37
C PRO A 112 0.14 14.03 19.27
N TYR A 113 -0.96 14.24 19.97
CA TYR A 113 -1.94 15.29 19.63
C TYR A 113 -1.81 16.61 20.37
N ASP A 114 -0.65 16.89 20.95
CA ASP A 114 -0.42 18.15 21.65
C ASP A 114 0.10 19.25 20.69
N SER A 115 0.54 18.91 19.46
CA SER A 115 1.02 19.91 18.48
C SER A 115 0.84 19.58 16.97
N ALA A 116 0.75 18.32 16.53
CA ALA A 116 0.39 17.96 15.13
C ALA A 116 -0.13 16.51 15.01
N SER A 117 -0.98 16.27 14.02
CA SER A 117 -2.05 15.27 14.06
C SER A 117 -1.70 13.84 13.61
N TYR A 118 -0.48 13.54 13.15
CA TYR A 118 -0.15 12.25 12.51
C TYR A 118 1.19 11.68 12.99
N VAL A 119 1.29 10.36 13.04
CA VAL A 119 2.53 9.62 13.36
C VAL A 119 2.92 8.75 12.19
N ARG A 120 4.20 8.78 11.81
CA ARG A 120 4.78 7.79 10.89
C ARG A 120 5.56 6.75 11.66
N PHE A 121 5.26 5.48 11.40
CA PHE A 121 6.12 4.36 11.75
C PHE A 121 6.98 4.00 10.55
N VAL A 122 8.28 3.85 10.77
CA VAL A 122 9.25 3.43 9.76
C VAL A 122 9.91 2.15 10.25
N ALA A 123 9.71 1.05 9.55
CA ALA A 123 10.34 -0.23 9.81
C ALA A 123 11.52 -0.43 8.84
N THR A 124 12.73 -0.61 9.37
CA THR A 124 13.94 -0.83 8.56
C THR A 124 14.63 -2.14 8.89
N GLY A 125 15.15 -2.80 7.85
CA GLY A 125 15.84 -4.08 7.99
C GLY A 125 14.90 -5.21 8.41
N GLY A 126 15.49 -6.27 8.98
CA GLY A 126 14.80 -7.51 9.27
C GLY A 126 14.65 -8.42 8.05
N THR A 127 14.12 -9.61 8.27
CA THR A 127 13.93 -10.62 7.23
C THR A 127 12.57 -11.28 7.36
N TYR A 128 12.02 -11.72 6.23
CA TYR A 128 10.77 -12.47 6.19
C TYR A 128 10.84 -13.52 5.09
N THR A 129 9.95 -14.51 5.14
CA THR A 129 9.80 -15.49 4.06
C THR A 129 8.77 -14.97 3.07
N SER A 130 9.16 -14.80 1.81
CA SER A 130 8.24 -14.33 0.77
C SER A 130 7.19 -15.39 0.45
N SER A 131 5.92 -14.99 0.34
CA SER A 131 4.83 -15.87 -0.05
C SER A 131 4.90 -16.33 -1.51
N ALA A 132 5.62 -15.60 -2.38
CA ALA A 132 5.63 -15.87 -3.82
C ALA A 132 6.66 -16.93 -4.23
N ASP A 133 7.83 -16.96 -3.57
CA ASP A 133 8.94 -17.86 -3.91
C ASP A 133 9.49 -18.65 -2.70
N HIS A 134 8.93 -18.44 -1.50
CA HIS A 134 9.38 -19.03 -0.23
C HIS A 134 10.84 -18.76 0.14
N THR A 135 11.46 -17.78 -0.49
CA THR A 135 12.83 -17.39 -0.18
C THR A 135 12.84 -16.42 1.00
N VAL A 136 13.93 -16.43 1.77
CA VAL A 136 14.14 -15.43 2.82
C VAL A 136 14.61 -14.13 2.18
N GLN A 137 13.80 -13.09 2.31
CA GLN A 137 14.06 -11.76 1.78
C GLN A 137 14.45 -10.80 2.89
N THR A 138 15.43 -9.95 2.63
CA THR A 138 15.75 -8.80 3.48
C THR A 138 14.72 -7.72 3.22
N ASN A 139 14.09 -7.26 4.30
CA ASN A 139 13.19 -6.13 4.23
C ASN A 139 13.99 -4.83 4.07
N GLY A 140 13.51 -3.94 3.19
CA GLY A 140 14.08 -2.62 3.01
C GLY A 140 13.56 -1.65 4.07
N THR A 141 12.98 -0.54 3.61
CA THR A 141 12.23 0.39 4.44
C THR A 141 10.75 0.22 4.14
N LEU A 142 9.93 0.02 5.17
CA LEU A 142 8.48 0.08 5.10
C LEU A 142 7.97 1.21 5.98
N GLU A 143 6.88 1.83 5.59
CA GLU A 143 6.31 2.96 6.30
C GLU A 143 4.82 2.77 6.52
N LEU A 144 4.31 3.36 7.58
CA LEU A 144 2.89 3.50 7.84
C LEU A 144 2.66 4.88 8.45
N VAL A 145 1.65 5.61 7.99
CA VAL A 145 1.22 6.84 8.64
C VAL A 145 -0.15 6.61 9.26
N THR A 146 -0.35 7.03 10.51
CA THR A 146 -1.64 6.98 11.20
C THR A 146 -2.12 8.38 11.60
N PRO A 147 -3.42 8.69 11.45
CA PRO A 147 -4.03 9.95 11.90
C PRO A 147 -4.24 10.01 13.41
N TYR A 148 -4.22 8.86 14.08
CA TYR A 148 -4.46 8.79 15.51
C TYR A 148 -3.96 7.47 16.11
N ILE A 149 -3.52 7.55 17.36
CA ILE A 149 -3.25 6.49 18.31
C ILE A 149 -4.15 6.70 19.53
N THR A 150 -5.09 5.79 19.78
CA THR A 150 -6.03 5.83 20.91
C THR A 150 -6.11 4.47 21.59
N THR A 151 -6.72 4.40 22.76
CA THR A 151 -6.95 3.12 23.46
C THR A 151 -7.80 2.12 22.68
N GLN A 152 -8.49 2.56 21.63
CA GLN A 152 -9.27 1.69 20.72
C GLN A 152 -8.59 1.49 19.35
N PHE A 153 -7.50 2.21 19.10
CA PHE A 153 -6.79 2.17 17.82
C PHE A 153 -5.29 2.42 18.06
N ASN A 154 -4.62 1.37 18.51
CA ASN A 154 -3.18 1.37 18.82
C ASN A 154 -2.46 0.10 18.39
N ASN A 155 -3.06 -0.66 17.46
CA ASN A 155 -2.45 -1.82 16.82
C ASN A 155 -2.28 -1.52 15.33
N PHE A 156 -1.05 -1.56 14.82
CA PHE A 156 -0.74 -1.16 13.44
C PHE A 156 0.04 -2.25 12.69
N VAL A 157 -0.31 -2.50 11.43
CA VAL A 157 0.35 -3.46 10.56
C VAL A 157 1.08 -2.71 9.45
N ILE A 158 2.41 -2.69 9.54
CA ILE A 158 3.29 -2.00 8.59
C ILE A 158 3.57 -2.94 7.41
N THR A 159 3.13 -2.56 6.21
CA THR A 159 3.24 -3.37 4.98
C THR A 159 3.86 -2.61 3.81
N SER A 160 4.13 -3.33 2.71
CA SER A 160 4.52 -2.69 1.45
C SER A 160 3.42 -1.77 0.91
N LEU A 161 2.15 -2.08 1.11
CA LEU A 161 1.08 -1.18 0.67
C LEU A 161 0.95 0.06 1.56
N THR A 162 1.07 -0.07 2.89
CA THR A 162 1.08 1.12 3.77
C THR A 162 2.27 2.01 3.44
N HIS A 163 3.39 1.42 2.99
CA HIS A 163 4.55 2.17 2.52
C HIS A 163 4.23 2.97 1.26
N VAL A 164 3.58 2.36 0.27
CA VAL A 164 3.16 3.04 -0.97
C VAL A 164 2.19 4.19 -0.65
N ALA A 165 1.24 4.00 0.28
CA ALA A 165 0.37 5.08 0.77
C ALA A 165 1.17 6.20 1.47
N SER A 166 2.11 5.86 2.34
CA SER A 166 2.97 6.83 3.05
C SER A 166 3.79 7.69 2.08
N GLN A 167 4.38 7.07 1.06
CA GLN A 167 5.17 7.76 0.04
C GLN A 167 4.32 8.72 -0.80
N ARG A 168 3.14 8.27 -1.23
CA ARG A 168 2.17 9.13 -1.94
C ARG A 168 1.70 10.29 -1.06
N MET A 169 1.43 10.03 0.21
CA MET A 169 1.07 11.07 1.18
C MET A 169 2.17 12.12 1.30
N SER A 170 3.43 11.70 1.47
CA SER A 170 4.58 12.63 1.51
C SER A 170 4.68 13.48 0.25
N GLN A 171 4.50 12.87 -0.93
CA GLN A 171 4.56 13.60 -2.19
C GLN A 171 3.46 14.67 -2.27
N VAL A 172 2.23 14.34 -1.86
CA VAL A 172 1.11 15.28 -1.89
C VAL A 172 1.31 16.41 -0.86
N ALA A 173 1.78 16.09 0.35
CA ALA A 173 2.10 17.06 1.38
C ALA A 173 3.25 18.01 0.97
N SER A 174 4.30 17.48 0.33
CA SER A 174 5.40 18.30 -0.20
C SER A 174 4.96 19.27 -1.32
N GLY A 175 3.84 18.96 -1.99
CA GLY A 175 3.19 19.84 -2.95
C GLY A 175 2.34 20.96 -2.30
N GLY A 176 2.31 21.05 -0.97
CA GLY A 176 1.60 22.08 -0.20
C GLY A 176 0.19 21.68 0.25
N ALA A 177 -0.24 20.43 0.02
CA ALA A 177 -1.52 19.97 0.51
C ALA A 177 -1.51 19.83 2.05
N ALA A 178 -2.67 20.07 2.69
CA ALA A 178 -2.83 19.79 4.10
C ALA A 178 -2.64 18.28 4.38
N ILE A 179 -2.00 17.95 5.50
CA ILE A 179 -1.67 16.57 5.89
C ILE A 179 -2.90 15.63 5.89
N ALA A 180 -4.07 16.11 6.31
CA ALA A 180 -5.30 15.31 6.26
C ALA A 180 -5.71 14.94 4.82
N THR A 181 -5.63 15.88 3.88
CA THR A 181 -5.89 15.64 2.46
C THR A 181 -4.83 14.73 1.84
N ALA A 182 -3.56 14.94 2.19
CA ALA A 182 -2.46 14.10 1.74
C ALA A 182 -2.63 12.64 2.21
N TYR A 183 -3.06 12.46 3.45
CA TYR A 183 -3.34 11.16 4.04
C TYR A 183 -4.46 10.42 3.29
N THR A 184 -5.63 11.07 3.12
CA THR A 184 -6.76 10.43 2.44
C THR A 184 -6.46 10.12 0.97
N THR A 185 -5.66 10.96 0.30
CA THR A 185 -5.17 10.73 -1.06
C THR A 185 -4.23 9.52 -1.15
N GLY A 186 -3.28 9.40 -0.22
CA GLY A 186 -2.35 8.27 -0.17
C GLY A 186 -3.05 6.94 0.14
N ALA A 187 -3.90 6.92 1.16
CA ALA A 187 -4.66 5.73 1.53
C ALA A 187 -5.66 5.31 0.43
N GLY A 188 -6.32 6.26 -0.24
CA GLY A 188 -7.26 5.99 -1.33
C GLY A 188 -6.65 5.20 -2.49
N MET A 189 -5.37 5.41 -2.79
CA MET A 189 -4.64 4.67 -3.83
C MET A 189 -4.39 3.20 -3.46
N VAL A 190 -4.08 2.92 -2.19
CA VAL A 190 -3.96 1.53 -1.72
C VAL A 190 -5.32 0.86 -1.72
N LEU A 191 -6.35 1.55 -1.24
CA LEU A 191 -7.73 1.04 -1.24
C LEU A 191 -8.20 0.65 -2.65
N SER A 192 -7.84 1.42 -3.69
CA SER A 192 -8.15 1.04 -5.08
C SER A 192 -7.36 -0.17 -5.57
N LEU A 193 -6.18 -0.44 -5.02
CA LEU A 193 -5.38 -1.62 -5.36
C LEU A 193 -5.93 -2.88 -4.66
N ILE A 194 -6.28 -2.79 -3.38
CA ILE A 194 -6.79 -3.92 -2.59
C ILE A 194 -8.30 -4.17 -2.79
N GLY A 195 -9.03 -3.28 -3.47
CA GLY A 195 -10.45 -3.50 -3.74
C GLY A 195 -10.97 -2.63 -4.87
N PHE A 196 -11.21 -3.22 -6.05
CA PHE A 196 -11.95 -2.63 -7.16
C PHE A 196 -13.40 -2.29 -6.77
N THR A 197 -13.55 -1.26 -5.94
CA THR A 197 -14.69 -0.83 -5.13
C THR A 197 -14.96 -1.69 -3.90
N ASN A 198 -14.43 -1.24 -2.77
CA ASN A 198 -15.03 -1.39 -1.43
C ASN A 198 -15.23 -2.81 -0.84
N ALA A 199 -14.84 -3.92 -1.48
CA ALA A 199 -15.16 -5.25 -0.94
C ALA A 199 -14.53 -5.59 0.43
N ILE A 200 -13.35 -5.05 0.77
CA ILE A 200 -12.70 -5.29 2.07
C ILE A 200 -13.46 -4.60 3.22
N LEU A 201 -14.09 -3.44 2.94
CA LEU A 201 -14.81 -2.65 3.94
C LEU A 201 -16.02 -1.90 3.30
N PRO A 202 -17.07 -2.61 2.84
CA PRO A 202 -18.06 -2.06 1.90
C PRO A 202 -18.92 -0.91 2.42
N SER A 203 -18.97 -0.76 3.73
CA SER A 203 -19.80 0.21 4.45
C SER A 203 -18.99 1.12 5.37
N ASP A 204 -17.66 1.04 5.33
CA ASP A 204 -16.81 1.74 6.28
C ASP A 204 -16.30 3.06 5.72
N GLN A 205 -16.89 4.15 6.18
CA GLN A 205 -16.38 5.49 5.87
C GLN A 205 -14.97 5.74 6.45
N SER A 206 -14.48 4.87 7.35
CA SER A 206 -13.13 4.89 7.91
C SER A 206 -12.20 3.84 7.30
N ALA A 207 -12.53 3.29 6.12
CA ALA A 207 -11.77 2.21 5.49
C ALA A 207 -10.27 2.54 5.34
N GLY A 208 -9.96 3.79 5.01
CA GLY A 208 -8.58 4.27 4.90
C GLY A 208 -7.86 4.49 6.23
N VAL A 209 -8.48 4.16 7.37
CA VAL A 209 -7.82 4.04 8.68
C VAL A 209 -7.83 2.58 9.13
N ASN A 210 -8.93 1.87 8.93
CA ASN A 210 -9.08 0.51 9.42
C ASN A 210 -8.12 -0.49 8.75
N TYR A 211 -7.76 -0.27 7.48
CA TYR A 211 -6.74 -1.11 6.81
C TYR A 211 -5.36 -1.08 7.49
N LEU A 212 -5.07 -0.03 8.27
CA LEU A 212 -3.81 0.09 9.01
C LEU A 212 -3.68 -0.89 10.16
N ALA A 213 -4.79 -1.45 10.65
CA ALA A 213 -4.82 -2.45 11.73
C ALA A 213 -5.14 -3.86 11.21
N LEU A 214 -5.38 -3.99 9.90
CA LEU A 214 -5.78 -5.24 9.29
C LEU A 214 -4.58 -6.15 9.08
N VAL A 215 -4.58 -7.30 9.74
CA VAL A 215 -3.58 -8.36 9.52
C VAL A 215 -3.93 -9.09 8.22
N PRO A 216 -3.05 -9.10 7.20
CA PRO A 216 -3.31 -9.78 5.93
C PRO A 216 -3.59 -11.28 6.13
N GLY A 217 -4.62 -11.78 5.45
CA GLY A 217 -5.05 -13.19 5.55
C GLY A 217 -5.70 -13.59 6.88
N SER A 218 -5.93 -12.66 7.80
CA SER A 218 -6.69 -12.91 9.03
C SER A 218 -8.20 -12.95 8.76
N SER A 219 -9.00 -13.27 9.78
CA SER A 219 -10.47 -13.20 9.69
C SER A 219 -11.01 -11.79 9.38
N GLY A 220 -10.23 -10.74 9.65
CA GLY A 220 -10.58 -9.38 9.23
C GLY A 220 -10.39 -9.17 7.73
N ASP A 221 -9.50 -9.94 7.10
CA ASP A 221 -9.25 -9.99 5.65
C ASP A 221 -9.95 -11.23 5.08
N ALA A 222 -11.26 -11.31 5.30
CA ALA A 222 -12.06 -12.52 5.04
C ALA A 222 -12.04 -12.98 3.58
N LEU A 223 -11.65 -12.09 2.66
CA LEU A 223 -11.54 -12.31 1.23
C LEU A 223 -10.09 -12.40 0.75
N SER A 224 -9.12 -12.39 1.67
CA SER A 224 -7.66 -12.43 1.44
C SER A 224 -7.12 -11.37 0.48
N ALA A 225 -7.92 -10.37 0.10
CA ALA A 225 -7.58 -9.41 -0.93
C ALA A 225 -6.37 -8.55 -0.53
N TYR A 226 -6.18 -8.29 0.77
CA TYR A 226 -4.97 -7.61 1.22
C TYR A 226 -3.74 -8.52 1.11
N ALA A 227 -3.84 -9.78 1.55
CA ALA A 227 -2.76 -10.76 1.40
C ALA A 227 -2.36 -10.97 -0.08
N ASP A 228 -3.34 -11.06 -0.99
CA ASP A 228 -3.10 -11.24 -2.41
C ASP A 228 -2.39 -10.05 -3.04
N ALA A 229 -2.80 -8.84 -2.66
CA ALA A 229 -2.14 -7.63 -3.13
C ALA A 229 -0.66 -7.60 -2.68
N LEU A 230 -0.36 -8.00 -1.45
CA LEU A 230 1.02 -8.11 -0.96
C LEU A 230 1.80 -9.22 -1.69
N ASN A 231 1.18 -10.37 -1.95
CA ASN A 231 1.77 -11.44 -2.75
C ASN A 231 2.08 -10.99 -4.19
N SER A 232 1.21 -10.16 -4.79
CA SER A 232 1.41 -9.64 -6.15
C SER A 232 2.64 -8.74 -6.26
N VAL A 233 2.99 -8.00 -5.19
CA VAL A 233 4.22 -7.20 -5.13
C VAL A 233 5.45 -8.11 -5.21
N GLU A 234 5.42 -9.22 -4.47
CA GLU A 234 6.48 -10.21 -4.46
C GLU A 234 6.59 -10.95 -5.79
N ALA A 235 5.46 -11.36 -6.36
CA ALA A 235 5.40 -12.05 -7.64
C ALA A 235 5.96 -11.18 -8.77
N TYR A 236 5.78 -9.85 -8.73
CA TYR A 236 6.44 -8.93 -9.64
C TYR A 236 7.98 -9.02 -9.52
N GLY A 237 8.50 -9.07 -8.30
CA GLY A 237 9.93 -9.28 -8.05
C GLY A 237 10.46 -10.63 -8.55
N VAL A 238 9.67 -11.69 -8.38
CA VAL A 238 10.01 -13.03 -8.91
C VAL A 238 10.04 -12.99 -10.44
N GLN A 239 9.02 -12.39 -11.05
CA GLN A 239 8.88 -12.35 -12.50
C GLN A 239 9.97 -11.53 -13.16
N TYR A 240 10.46 -10.45 -12.55
CA TYR A 240 11.44 -9.56 -13.17
C TYR A 240 12.83 -9.63 -12.54
N ASP A 241 13.08 -10.65 -11.71
CA ASP A 241 14.37 -10.87 -11.08
C ASP A 241 14.82 -9.64 -10.26
N LEU A 242 13.93 -9.13 -9.40
CA LEU A 242 14.19 -7.98 -8.53
C LEU A 242 14.08 -8.38 -7.06
N PRO A 243 15.03 -7.96 -6.18
CA PRO A 243 14.86 -8.12 -4.74
C PRO A 243 13.53 -7.54 -4.25
N SER A 244 12.95 -8.12 -3.21
CA SER A 244 11.65 -7.64 -2.68
C SER A 244 11.63 -6.14 -2.39
N SER A 245 12.68 -5.62 -1.75
CA SER A 245 12.78 -4.19 -1.41
C SER A 245 12.71 -3.29 -2.65
N VAL A 246 13.20 -3.75 -3.80
CA VAL A 246 13.16 -3.04 -5.08
C VAL A 246 11.77 -3.14 -5.70
N SER A 247 11.09 -4.28 -5.57
CA SER A 247 9.68 -4.44 -5.99
C SER A 247 8.75 -3.48 -5.24
N VAL A 248 8.97 -3.32 -3.93
CA VAL A 248 8.24 -2.34 -3.12
C VAL A 248 8.59 -0.91 -3.54
N GLN A 249 9.89 -0.60 -3.72
CA GLN A 249 10.35 0.71 -4.16
C GLN A 249 9.74 1.11 -5.50
N VAL A 250 9.76 0.20 -6.49
CA VAL A 250 9.30 0.51 -7.85
C VAL A 250 7.78 0.71 -7.87
N LEU A 251 7.03 -0.05 -7.08
CA LEU A 251 5.59 0.20 -6.90
C LEU A 251 5.34 1.58 -6.28
N ALA A 252 6.02 1.90 -5.18
CA ALA A 252 5.84 3.18 -4.49
C ALA A 252 6.21 4.37 -5.40
N GLN A 253 7.38 4.31 -6.04
CA GLN A 253 7.90 5.40 -6.87
C GLN A 253 7.10 5.59 -8.16
N SER A 254 6.67 4.51 -8.80
CA SER A 254 5.88 4.59 -10.04
C SER A 254 4.48 5.17 -9.83
N GLN A 255 3.98 5.19 -8.60
CA GLN A 255 2.64 5.69 -8.25
C GLN A 255 2.66 7.04 -7.51
N LEU A 256 3.81 7.69 -7.37
CA LEU A 256 3.93 8.94 -6.61
C LEU A 256 3.03 10.06 -7.12
N THR A 257 2.65 10.07 -8.40
CA THR A 257 1.75 11.07 -9.01
C THR A 257 0.28 10.62 -9.04
N GLY A 258 -0.02 9.38 -8.64
CA GLY A 258 -1.33 8.75 -8.74
C GLY A 258 -1.62 8.11 -10.10
N THR A 259 -0.66 8.21 -11.03
CA THR A 259 -0.68 7.54 -12.33
C THR A 259 0.64 6.80 -12.50
N ALA A 260 0.60 5.60 -13.06
CA ALA A 260 1.80 4.82 -13.33
C ALA A 260 2.80 5.59 -14.21
N SER A 261 4.05 5.66 -13.75
CA SER A 261 5.16 6.34 -14.42
C SER A 261 6.47 5.58 -14.22
N SER A 262 7.33 5.58 -15.22
CA SER A 262 8.72 5.10 -15.12
C SER A 262 9.72 6.19 -14.67
N THR A 263 9.23 7.40 -14.41
CA THR A 263 9.99 8.52 -13.87
C THR A 263 9.37 9.06 -12.58
N LEU A 264 10.24 9.61 -11.73
CA LEU A 264 9.88 10.36 -10.53
C LEU A 264 9.19 11.69 -10.89
N PRO A 265 8.47 12.31 -9.95
CA PRO A 265 7.80 13.61 -10.19
C PRO A 265 8.74 14.74 -10.65
N ASN A 266 10.03 14.66 -10.33
CA ASN A 266 11.05 15.62 -10.79
C ASN A 266 11.62 15.31 -12.19
N GLY A 267 11.10 14.29 -12.88
CA GLY A 267 11.52 13.87 -14.21
C GLY A 267 12.68 12.87 -14.23
N ASN A 268 13.32 12.56 -13.09
CA ASN A 268 14.41 11.59 -13.04
C ASN A 268 13.88 10.17 -13.26
N ALA A 269 14.67 9.33 -13.94
CA ALA A 269 14.32 7.92 -14.11
C ALA A 269 14.32 7.18 -12.75
N ILE A 270 13.38 6.25 -12.60
CA ILE A 270 13.37 5.34 -11.44
C ILE A 270 14.47 4.30 -11.63
N ASN A 271 15.54 4.39 -10.84
CA ASN A 271 16.60 3.40 -10.84
C ASN A 271 16.16 2.15 -10.07
N ILE A 272 16.24 1.00 -10.72
CA ILE A 272 15.85 -0.30 -10.17
C ILE A 272 17.04 -1.24 -9.97
N GLY A 273 18.26 -0.80 -10.26
CA GLY A 273 19.48 -1.60 -10.04
C GLY A 273 19.53 -2.87 -10.90
N GLN A 274 20.57 -3.69 -10.71
CA GLN A 274 20.75 -4.91 -11.49
C GLN A 274 21.57 -5.94 -10.73
N TRP A 275 21.31 -7.22 -10.96
CA TRP A 275 22.18 -8.31 -10.52
C TRP A 275 23.50 -8.32 -11.30
N GLN A 276 24.60 -8.45 -10.57
CA GLN A 276 25.95 -8.53 -11.10
C GLN A 276 26.67 -9.69 -10.38
N SER A 277 26.94 -10.77 -11.11
CA SER A 277 27.58 -11.98 -10.56
C SER A 277 26.87 -12.54 -9.31
N GLY A 278 25.54 -12.57 -9.32
CA GLY A 278 24.73 -13.08 -8.20
C GLY A 278 24.57 -12.13 -7.01
N VAL A 279 25.15 -10.92 -7.07
CA VAL A 279 24.96 -9.88 -6.06
C VAL A 279 24.15 -8.73 -6.65
N PHE A 280 23.13 -8.28 -5.94
CA PHE A 280 22.31 -7.18 -6.41
C PHE A 280 23.03 -5.85 -6.19
N ASN A 281 23.20 -5.07 -7.28
CA ASN A 281 23.77 -3.74 -7.23
C ASN A 281 22.65 -2.69 -7.40
N PRO A 282 22.22 -2.02 -6.31
CA PRO A 282 21.16 -1.01 -6.37
C PRO A 282 21.58 0.27 -7.10
N ALA A 283 22.88 0.49 -7.30
CA ALA A 283 23.43 1.66 -7.99
C ALA A 283 23.73 1.40 -9.47
N ALA A 284 23.54 0.17 -9.97
CA ALA A 284 23.66 -0.12 -11.39
C ALA A 284 22.66 0.74 -12.18
N PRO A 285 23.06 1.34 -13.32
CA PRO A 285 22.24 2.26 -14.10
C PRO A 285 21.20 1.50 -14.95
N TYR A 286 20.32 0.78 -14.28
CA TYR A 286 19.19 0.08 -14.89
C TYR A 286 17.89 0.64 -14.31
N THR A 287 16.98 1.03 -15.19
CA THR A 287 15.81 1.85 -14.84
C THR A 287 14.51 1.12 -15.14
N LEU A 288 13.43 1.52 -14.46
CA LEU A 288 12.09 0.99 -14.73
C LEU A 288 11.72 1.18 -16.21
N GLY A 289 12.02 2.33 -16.81
CA GLY A 289 11.73 2.57 -18.23
C GLY A 289 12.46 1.59 -19.18
N GLN A 290 13.66 1.14 -18.82
CA GLN A 290 14.37 0.11 -19.60
C GLN A 290 13.77 -1.28 -19.39
N LEU A 291 13.32 -1.61 -18.18
CA LEU A 291 12.58 -2.84 -17.91
C LEU A 291 11.26 -2.87 -18.69
N GLU A 292 10.54 -1.76 -18.72
CA GLU A 292 9.31 -1.62 -19.49
C GLU A 292 9.54 -1.70 -21.00
N ALA A 293 10.61 -1.08 -21.51
CA ALA A 293 11.01 -1.19 -22.91
C ALA A 293 11.36 -2.65 -23.31
N ASN A 294 11.77 -3.48 -22.35
CA ASN A 294 12.02 -4.91 -22.54
C ASN A 294 10.75 -5.77 -22.38
N GLY A 295 9.57 -5.15 -22.31
CA GLY A 295 8.28 -5.84 -22.30
C GLY A 295 7.68 -6.06 -20.90
N ALA A 296 8.27 -5.51 -19.84
CA ALA A 296 7.58 -5.46 -18.56
C ALA A 296 6.43 -4.43 -18.62
N PRO A 297 5.23 -4.78 -18.18
CA PRO A 297 4.17 -3.81 -17.99
C PRO A 297 4.41 -2.99 -16.70
N PRO A 298 3.71 -1.83 -16.57
CA PRO A 298 3.82 -1.00 -15.38
C PRO A 298 3.50 -1.79 -14.10
N PRO A 299 4.25 -1.60 -12.99
CA PRO A 299 4.12 -2.42 -11.78
C PRO A 299 2.69 -2.55 -11.26
N TYR A 300 1.95 -1.44 -11.17
CA TYR A 300 0.58 -1.42 -10.70
C TYR A 300 -0.38 -2.22 -11.59
N ALA A 301 -0.28 -2.03 -12.92
CA ALA A 301 -1.11 -2.77 -13.87
C ALA A 301 -0.80 -4.27 -13.81
N GLN A 302 0.47 -4.61 -13.61
CA GLN A 302 0.91 -5.98 -13.53
C GLN A 302 0.46 -6.67 -12.26
N MET A 303 0.61 -6.03 -11.10
CA MET A 303 0.13 -6.53 -9.81
C MET A 303 -1.37 -6.77 -9.82
N HIS A 304 -2.12 -5.86 -10.44
CA HIS A 304 -3.54 -6.09 -10.71
C HIS A 304 -3.77 -7.37 -11.52
N GLN A 305 -3.04 -7.56 -12.61
CA GLN A 305 -3.16 -8.78 -13.42
C GLN A 305 -2.76 -10.04 -12.65
N PHE A 306 -1.70 -10.02 -11.83
CA PHE A 306 -1.31 -11.15 -10.96
C PHE A 306 -2.45 -11.60 -10.05
N MET A 307 -3.11 -10.65 -9.36
CA MET A 307 -4.25 -10.98 -8.52
C MET A 307 -5.38 -11.62 -9.32
N VAL A 308 -5.64 -11.18 -10.56
CA VAL A 308 -6.62 -11.85 -11.42
C VAL A 308 -6.18 -13.28 -11.76
N TRP A 309 -4.90 -13.50 -12.06
CA TRP A 309 -4.41 -14.76 -12.61
C TRP A 309 -4.37 -15.92 -11.63
N GLU A 310 -3.95 -15.68 -10.39
CA GLU A 310 -3.91 -16.71 -9.33
C GLU A 310 -5.28 -17.37 -9.13
N TYR A 311 -6.34 -16.56 -9.07
CA TYR A 311 -7.71 -17.06 -8.93
C TYR A 311 -8.22 -17.74 -10.19
N VAL A 312 -7.91 -17.18 -11.37
CA VAL A 312 -8.37 -17.78 -12.62
C VAL A 312 -7.80 -19.18 -12.82
N ILE A 313 -6.62 -19.52 -12.32
CA ILE A 313 -6.14 -20.91 -12.39
C ILE A 313 -6.93 -21.85 -11.49
N ALA A 314 -7.16 -21.45 -10.23
CA ALA A 314 -7.96 -22.25 -9.29
C ALA A 314 -9.38 -22.49 -9.85
N ASP A 315 -9.97 -21.44 -10.43
CA ASP A 315 -11.35 -21.45 -10.93
C ASP A 315 -11.47 -22.05 -12.34
N CYS A 316 -10.47 -21.90 -13.23
CA CYS A 316 -10.45 -22.59 -14.53
C CYS A 316 -10.30 -24.10 -14.38
N ASN A 317 -9.65 -24.57 -13.31
CA ASN A 317 -9.59 -26.00 -13.00
C ASN A 317 -10.90 -26.53 -12.38
N SER A 318 -11.63 -25.70 -11.64
CA SER A 318 -12.85 -26.09 -10.91
C SER A 318 -14.17 -25.80 -11.65
N GLY A 319 -14.14 -24.86 -12.61
CA GLY A 319 -15.31 -24.33 -13.31
C GLY A 319 -16.15 -23.33 -12.49
N ASN A 320 -15.67 -22.86 -11.33
CA ASN A 320 -16.43 -22.01 -10.41
C ASN A 320 -15.76 -20.65 -10.18
N SER A 321 -16.22 -19.60 -10.85
CA SER A 321 -15.69 -18.22 -10.72
C SER A 321 -16.37 -17.37 -9.63
N ALA A 322 -17.33 -17.92 -8.89
CA ALA A 322 -18.05 -17.19 -7.85
C ALA A 322 -17.15 -16.66 -6.71
N PRO A 323 -16.14 -17.41 -6.22
CA PRO A 323 -15.22 -16.91 -5.20
C PRO A 323 -14.42 -15.70 -5.65
N TYR A 324 -13.97 -15.66 -6.91
CA TYR A 324 -13.29 -14.50 -7.46
C TYR A 324 -14.20 -13.27 -7.48
N TYR A 325 -15.43 -13.38 -7.98
CA TYR A 325 -16.34 -12.25 -8.07
C TYR A 325 -16.89 -11.75 -6.73
N ALA A 326 -16.81 -12.59 -5.68
CA ALA A 326 -17.03 -12.13 -4.31
C ALA A 326 -15.91 -11.21 -3.82
N ARG A 327 -14.66 -11.43 -4.28
CA ARG A 327 -13.46 -10.64 -3.91
C ARG A 327 -13.30 -9.40 -4.79
N PHE A 328 -13.53 -9.55 -6.09
CA PHE A 328 -13.40 -8.53 -7.12
C PHE A 328 -14.69 -8.42 -7.93
N PRO A 329 -15.70 -7.70 -7.43
CA PRO A 329 -16.98 -7.57 -8.14
C PRO A 329 -16.81 -6.95 -9.52
N LEU A 330 -17.48 -7.52 -10.52
CA LEU A 330 -17.54 -6.90 -11.84
C LEU A 330 -18.27 -5.55 -11.75
N GLN A 331 -17.67 -4.53 -12.34
CA GLN A 331 -18.39 -3.29 -12.60
C GLN A 331 -19.47 -3.53 -13.66
N ALA A 332 -20.57 -2.77 -13.58
CA ALA A 332 -21.65 -2.87 -14.57
C ALA A 332 -21.09 -2.68 -16.00
N GLY A 333 -21.29 -3.68 -16.86
CA GLY A 333 -20.81 -3.66 -18.25
C GLY A 333 -19.40 -4.19 -18.48
N GLN A 334 -18.67 -4.62 -17.44
CA GLN A 334 -17.42 -5.35 -17.65
C GLN A 334 -17.69 -6.79 -18.12
N PRO A 335 -16.92 -7.29 -19.12
CA PRO A 335 -17.06 -8.66 -19.58
C PRO A 335 -16.56 -9.64 -18.51
N ASP A 336 -17.17 -10.83 -18.48
CA ASP A 336 -16.70 -11.95 -17.67
C ASP A 336 -15.28 -12.35 -18.13
N LEU A 337 -14.35 -12.39 -17.18
CA LEU A 337 -12.93 -12.69 -17.41
C LEU A 337 -12.69 -14.21 -17.55
N PHE A 338 -13.65 -15.03 -17.12
CA PHE A 338 -13.60 -16.51 -17.08
C PHE A 338 -14.28 -17.15 -18.29
N THR A 339 -14.38 -16.45 -19.42
CA THR A 339 -14.78 -17.10 -20.67
C THR A 339 -13.72 -18.12 -21.09
N SER A 340 -14.15 -19.30 -21.55
CA SER A 340 -13.34 -20.52 -21.75
C SER A 340 -12.11 -20.38 -22.67
N GLY A 341 -11.92 -19.25 -23.34
CA GLY A 341 -10.75 -18.96 -24.17
C GLY A 341 -9.53 -18.37 -23.45
N GLN A 342 -9.68 -17.81 -22.24
CA GLN A 342 -8.59 -17.09 -21.56
C GLN A 342 -7.80 -17.93 -20.55
N CYS A 343 -8.36 -19.05 -20.07
CA CYS A 343 -7.73 -19.97 -19.12
C CYS A 343 -6.29 -20.41 -19.51
N PRO A 344 -5.98 -20.75 -20.78
CA PRO A 344 -4.61 -21.12 -21.16
C PRO A 344 -3.62 -19.97 -21.00
N THR A 345 -4.03 -18.73 -21.28
CA THR A 345 -3.19 -17.53 -21.13
C THR A 345 -2.83 -17.32 -19.66
N TYR A 346 -3.82 -17.42 -18.77
CA TYR A 346 -3.62 -17.26 -17.33
C TYR A 346 -2.74 -18.36 -16.74
N LYS A 347 -2.97 -19.61 -17.15
CA LYS A 347 -2.13 -20.75 -16.75
C LYS A 347 -0.68 -20.58 -17.18
N ASN A 348 -0.44 -20.14 -18.42
CA ASN A 348 0.91 -19.87 -18.90
C ASN A 348 1.61 -18.77 -18.10
N TYR A 349 0.85 -17.79 -17.61
CA TYR A 349 1.41 -16.73 -16.79
C TYR A 349 1.96 -17.26 -15.47
N VAL A 350 1.16 -17.99 -14.68
CA VAL A 350 1.64 -18.55 -13.40
C VAL A 350 2.77 -19.54 -13.60
N ASN A 351 2.67 -20.40 -14.63
CA ASN A 351 3.79 -21.28 -15.01
C ASN A 351 5.09 -20.50 -15.31
N THR A 352 4.98 -19.27 -15.81
CA THR A 352 6.15 -18.41 -16.07
C THR A 352 6.77 -17.92 -14.76
N ILE A 353 5.94 -17.55 -13.77
CA ILE A 353 6.42 -17.16 -12.43
C ILE A 353 7.08 -18.37 -11.75
N ASP A 354 6.38 -19.51 -11.71
CA ASP A 354 6.85 -20.76 -11.12
C ASP A 354 8.16 -21.21 -11.74
N GLY A 355 8.26 -21.12 -13.07
CA GLY A 355 9.48 -21.40 -13.81
C GLY A 355 10.64 -20.48 -13.42
N LYS A 356 10.35 -19.25 -12.97
CA LYS A 356 11.36 -18.30 -12.49
C LYS A 356 11.78 -18.51 -11.05
N VAL A 357 10.94 -19.05 -10.16
CA VAL A 357 11.28 -19.29 -8.75
C VAL A 357 12.64 -20.02 -8.61
N GLY A 358 12.84 -21.07 -9.40
CA GLY A 358 14.08 -21.88 -9.37
C GLY A 358 15.30 -21.24 -10.04
N THR A 359 15.14 -20.16 -10.80
CA THR A 359 16.22 -19.52 -11.58
C THR A 359 16.48 -18.06 -11.21
N ASN A 360 15.65 -17.49 -10.34
CA ASN A 360 15.73 -16.09 -9.93
C ASN A 360 16.87 -15.89 -8.92
N ASN A 361 17.63 -14.81 -9.05
CA ASN A 361 18.76 -14.50 -8.18
C ASN A 361 18.37 -14.33 -6.70
N ARG A 362 17.11 -13.98 -6.40
CA ARG A 362 16.52 -13.95 -5.05
C ARG A 362 16.62 -15.30 -4.33
N SER A 363 16.47 -16.41 -5.04
CA SER A 363 16.49 -17.75 -4.42
C SER A 363 17.90 -18.23 -4.07
N HIS A 364 18.93 -17.61 -4.65
CA HIS A 364 20.32 -17.92 -4.37
C HIS A 364 20.85 -17.24 -3.08
N VAL A 365 20.11 -16.29 -2.51
CA VAL A 365 20.59 -15.47 -1.38
C VAL A 365 20.56 -16.24 -0.05
N LEU A 366 19.71 -17.27 0.15
CA LEU A 366 19.70 -18.07 1.38
C LEU A 366 19.15 -19.49 1.13
N VAL A 367 20.02 -20.45 0.79
CA VAL A 367 19.71 -21.90 0.87
C VAL A 367 20.59 -22.51 1.96
N THR A 368 20.13 -22.51 3.21
CA THR A 368 20.69 -23.39 4.26
C THR A 368 19.79 -24.58 4.58
N THR A 369 18.67 -24.77 3.86
CA THR A 369 17.92 -26.03 3.90
C THR A 369 17.35 -26.37 2.51
N PRO A 370 17.56 -27.59 1.96
CA PRO A 370 16.98 -27.99 0.68
C PRO A 370 15.48 -28.27 0.84
N GLY A 371 14.64 -27.60 0.06
CA GLY A 371 13.21 -27.86 0.05
C GLY A 371 12.45 -26.90 -0.86
N TYR A 372 12.58 -27.09 -2.17
CA TYR A 372 11.61 -26.57 -3.14
C TYR A 372 10.25 -27.20 -2.80
N VAL A 373 9.26 -26.39 -2.43
CA VAL A 373 7.86 -26.81 -2.35
C VAL A 373 7.18 -26.26 -3.60
N PRO A 374 6.86 -27.10 -4.60
CA PRO A 374 6.04 -26.68 -5.71
C PRO A 374 4.67 -26.19 -5.19
N GLN A 375 4.11 -25.14 -5.80
CA GLN A 375 2.72 -24.74 -5.59
C GLN A 375 1.77 -25.86 -6.07
N THR A 376 1.57 -26.89 -5.27
CA THR A 376 0.43 -27.83 -5.43
C THR A 376 -0.75 -27.46 -4.55
N VAL A 377 -0.60 -26.40 -3.75
CA VAL A 377 -1.67 -25.82 -2.93
C VAL A 377 -1.82 -24.39 -3.43
N PRO A 378 -2.96 -24.01 -4.06
CA PRO A 378 -3.25 -22.60 -4.24
C PRO A 378 -3.19 -21.93 -2.86
N VAL A 379 -2.88 -20.64 -2.77
CA VAL A 379 -3.02 -19.87 -1.52
C VAL A 379 -4.53 -19.79 -1.19
N VAL A 380 -5.11 -20.91 -0.78
CA VAL A 380 -6.48 -21.02 -0.29
C VAL A 380 -6.37 -20.91 1.22
N GLY A 381 -6.66 -19.70 1.69
CA GLY A 381 -6.83 -19.37 3.09
C GLY A 381 -8.10 -18.56 3.34
N ALA A 382 -9.22 -18.92 2.71
CA ALA A 382 -10.57 -18.65 3.25
C ALA A 382 -11.59 -19.58 2.59
N GLY A 383 -11.88 -20.72 3.22
CA GLY A 383 -13.09 -21.51 2.94
C GLY A 383 -12.92 -23.01 2.71
N SER A 384 -12.42 -23.74 3.71
CA SER A 384 -12.84 -25.11 4.07
C SER A 384 -12.40 -25.38 5.50
#